data_AF-A0A953DNU5-F1
#
_entry.id   AF-A0A953DNU5-F1
#
_cell.length_a   1.000
_cell.length_b   1.000
_cell.length_c   1.000
_cell.angle_alpha   90.00
_cell.angle_beta   90.00
_cell.angle_gamma   90.00
#
_symmetry.space_group_name_H-M   'P 1'
#
loop_
_entity.id
_entity.type
_entity.pdbx_description
1 polymer ?
#
loop_
_entity_poly.entity_id
_entity_poly.type
_entity_poly.pdbx_seq_one_letter_code
_entity_poly.pdbx_strand_id
1 'polypeptide(L)'
;ARQLVVDVVGAVRRPGLYRLPEGSRIADAVARAGGATPQAQLDLVNLAAPLADGEQVAVPRRGAAGALGASPPAAGGSPAAPLDLNTATAAELDALPGIGPATAQKILDYRQAHGPFHSVEELDAVPGIGPSRIAQLRGLVIP
;
A
#
# COMPACT_ATOMS: atom_id res chain seq x y z
N ALA A 1 -12.00 23.64 23.81
CA ALA A 1 -11.99 22.31 23.17
C ALA A 1 -10.82 22.27 22.22
N ARG A 2 -9.88 21.34 22.42
CA ARG A 2 -8.80 21.11 21.47
C ARG A 2 -9.41 20.59 20.17
N GLN A 3 -8.89 21.05 19.03
CA GLN A 3 -9.34 20.60 17.72
C GLN A 3 -8.29 19.68 17.11
N LEU A 4 -8.76 18.62 16.48
CA LEU A 4 -7.99 17.66 15.70
C LEU A 4 -8.17 18.01 14.22
N VAL A 5 -7.09 17.97 13.45
CA VAL A 5 -7.11 18.05 11.99
C VAL A 5 -6.92 16.64 11.45
N VAL A 6 -7.87 16.15 10.67
CA VAL A 6 -7.80 14.81 10.05
C VAL A 6 -8.01 14.91 8.55
N ASP A 7 -7.33 14.05 7.79
CA ASP A 7 -7.50 13.96 6.34
C ASP A 7 -8.45 12.82 6.00
N VAL A 8 -9.59 13.12 5.35
CA VAL A 8 -10.56 12.10 4.96
C VAL A 8 -10.47 11.87 3.46
N VAL A 9 -10.16 10.64 3.06
CA VAL A 9 -9.91 10.27 1.66
C VAL A 9 -10.71 9.02 1.27
N GLY A 10 -10.79 8.76 -0.04
CA GLY A 10 -11.45 7.58 -0.58
C GLY A 10 -12.92 7.80 -0.92
N ALA A 11 -13.77 6.83 -0.59
CA ALA A 11 -15.18 6.72 -1.01
C ALA A 11 -16.14 7.66 -0.26
N VAL A 12 -15.75 8.90 0.01
CA VAL A 12 -16.57 9.92 0.69
C VAL A 12 -17.03 10.99 -0.30
N ARG A 13 -18.11 11.73 0.03
CA ARG A 13 -18.65 12.75 -0.90
C ARG A 13 -17.70 13.91 -1.13
N ARG A 14 -17.00 14.34 -0.07
CA ARG A 14 -16.06 15.46 -0.11
C ARG A 14 -14.79 15.03 0.63
N PRO A 15 -13.79 14.49 -0.07
CA PRO A 15 -12.50 14.22 0.55
C PRO A 15 -11.77 15.54 0.86
N GLY A 16 -10.93 15.52 1.90
CA GLY A 16 -10.11 16.65 2.32
C GLY A 16 -9.92 16.74 3.83
N LEU A 17 -9.33 17.85 4.27
CA LEU A 17 -9.00 18.10 5.68
C LEU A 17 -10.22 18.61 6.46
N TYR A 18 -10.47 17.99 7.60
CA TYR A 18 -11.56 18.34 8.50
C TYR A 18 -11.05 18.64 9.91
N ARG A 19 -11.64 19.67 10.52
CA ARG A 19 -11.42 20.01 11.93
C ARG A 19 -12.54 19.43 12.78
N LEU A 20 -12.20 18.56 13.72
CA LEU A 20 -13.12 17.94 14.65
C LEU A 20 -12.69 18.20 16.10
N PRO A 21 -13.61 18.23 17.08
CA PRO A 21 -13.24 18.32 18.48
C PRO A 21 -12.48 17.06 18.92
N GLU A 22 -11.61 17.20 19.92
CA GLU A 22 -10.97 16.06 20.57
C GLU A 22 -12.01 15.07 21.12
N GLY A 23 -11.77 13.77 20.94
CA GLY A 23 -12.71 12.71 21.29
C GLY A 23 -13.71 12.33 20.19
N SER A 24 -13.68 13.00 19.04
CA SER A 24 -14.42 12.57 17.85
C SER A 24 -13.95 11.21 17.33
N ARG A 25 -14.87 10.47 16.73
CA ARG A 25 -14.61 9.14 16.14
C ARG A 25 -14.53 9.23 14.62
N ILE A 26 -14.01 8.18 13.99
CA ILE A 26 -13.94 8.06 12.53
C ILE A 26 -15.31 8.31 11.86
N ALA A 27 -16.41 7.85 12.47
CA ALA A 27 -17.77 8.13 12.00
C ALA A 27 -18.07 9.63 11.85
N ASP A 28 -17.59 10.45 12.78
CA ASP A 28 -17.82 11.90 12.77
C ASP A 28 -17.07 12.57 11.62
N ALA A 29 -15.85 12.12 11.33
CA ALA A 29 -15.07 12.60 10.20
C ALA A 29 -15.72 12.24 8.86
N VAL A 30 -16.20 11.00 8.71
CA VAL A 30 -16.94 10.57 7.51
C VAL A 30 -18.25 11.36 7.35
N ALA A 31 -18.97 11.62 8.44
CA ALA A 31 -20.16 12.46 8.41
C ALA A 31 -19.84 13.90 7.97
N ARG A 32 -18.74 14.49 8.48
CA ARG A 32 -18.26 15.82 8.06
C ARG A 32 -17.80 15.86 6.60
N ALA A 33 -17.28 14.76 6.07
CA ALA A 33 -16.98 14.57 4.65
C ALA A 33 -18.24 14.46 3.76
N GLY A 34 -19.44 14.72 4.30
CA GLY A 34 -20.71 14.61 3.58
C GLY A 34 -21.26 13.18 3.56
N GLY A 35 -20.72 12.29 4.40
CA GLY A 35 -21.07 10.89 4.43
C GLY A 35 -20.36 10.06 3.37
N ALA A 36 -20.51 8.76 3.51
CA ALA A 36 -19.97 7.78 2.59
C ALA A 36 -20.78 7.78 1.27
N THR A 37 -20.10 7.50 0.16
CA THR A 37 -20.76 7.29 -1.13
C THR A 37 -21.46 5.93 -1.18
N PRO A 38 -22.38 5.68 -2.14
CA PRO A 38 -23.00 4.36 -2.31
C PRO A 38 -22.00 3.24 -2.63
N GLN A 39 -20.85 3.62 -3.17
CA GLN A 39 -19.73 2.72 -3.43
C GLN A 39 -18.84 2.55 -2.20
N ALA A 40 -19.06 3.24 -1.08
CA ALA A 40 -18.23 3.07 0.11
C ALA A 40 -18.45 1.71 0.77
N GLN A 41 -17.37 1.17 1.30
CA GLN A 41 -17.36 -0.08 2.04
C GLN A 41 -17.03 0.21 3.51
N LEU A 42 -18.03 0.73 4.22
CA LEU A 42 -17.90 1.12 5.62
C LEU A 42 -17.68 -0.08 6.54
N ASP A 43 -18.08 -1.28 6.13
CA ASP A 43 -17.91 -2.51 6.90
C ASP A 43 -16.44 -2.90 7.11
N LEU A 44 -15.52 -2.32 6.32
CA LEU A 44 -14.07 -2.52 6.44
C LEU A 44 -13.40 -1.45 7.30
N VAL A 45 -14.14 -0.45 7.77
CA VAL A 45 -13.61 0.67 8.56
C VAL A 45 -14.14 0.58 9.98
N ASN A 46 -13.25 0.67 10.98
CA ASN A 46 -13.67 0.79 12.36
C ASN A 46 -14.20 2.20 12.66
N LEU A 47 -15.46 2.46 12.27
CA LEU A 47 -16.11 3.76 12.47
C LEU A 47 -16.14 4.23 13.93
N ALA A 48 -16.01 3.30 14.88
CA ALA A 48 -16.01 3.59 16.31
C ALA A 48 -14.63 3.99 16.84
N ALA A 49 -13.53 3.87 16.06
CA ALA A 49 -12.22 4.24 16.57
C ALA A 49 -12.13 5.75 16.87
N PRO A 50 -11.46 6.15 17.97
CA PRO A 50 -11.18 7.56 18.24
C PRO A 50 -10.21 8.11 17.19
N LEU A 51 -10.37 9.38 16.84
CA LEU A 51 -9.44 10.08 15.94
C LEU A 51 -8.29 10.72 16.73
N ALA A 52 -7.09 10.63 16.17
CA ALA A 52 -5.94 11.43 16.58
C ALA A 52 -5.74 12.65 15.66
N ASP A 53 -5.03 13.66 16.17
CA ASP A 53 -4.62 14.82 15.37
C ASP A 53 -3.59 14.38 14.31
N GLY A 54 -3.77 14.85 13.07
CA GLY A 54 -2.96 14.45 11.93
C GLY A 54 -3.30 13.08 11.34
N GLU A 55 -4.34 12.41 11.83
CA GLU A 55 -4.72 11.08 11.34
C GLU A 55 -5.41 11.12 9.97
N GLN A 56 -5.12 10.13 9.13
CA GLN A 56 -5.75 9.95 7.82
C GLN A 56 -6.79 8.84 7.86
N VAL A 57 -8.02 9.17 7.47
CA VAL A 57 -9.16 8.27 7.39
C VAL A 57 -9.42 7.91 5.93
N ALA A 58 -9.05 6.69 5.54
CA ALA A 58 -9.33 6.17 4.20
C ALA A 58 -10.61 5.33 4.19
N VAL A 59 -11.59 5.72 3.36
CA VAL A 59 -12.83 4.93 3.15
C VAL A 59 -12.69 4.09 1.87
N PRO A 60 -12.66 2.75 1.95
CA PRO A 60 -12.53 1.88 0.78
C PRO A 60 -13.79 1.88 -0.09
N ARG A 61 -13.65 1.55 -1.38
CA ARG A 61 -14.75 1.41 -2.36
C ARG A 61 -15.09 -0.07 -2.60
N ARG A 62 -16.38 -0.41 -2.67
CA ARG A 62 -16.90 -1.71 -3.11
C ARG A 62 -16.43 -2.00 -4.53
N GLY A 63 -15.93 -3.21 -4.75
CA GLY A 63 -15.48 -3.67 -6.07
C GLY A 63 -14.08 -3.21 -6.47
N ALA A 64 -13.34 -2.54 -5.58
CA ALA A 64 -11.88 -2.56 -5.65
C ALA A 64 -11.43 -3.98 -5.26
N ALA A 65 -11.37 -4.87 -6.26
CA ALA A 65 -10.80 -6.19 -6.09
C ALA A 65 -9.32 -6.04 -5.69
N GLY A 66 -9.02 -6.36 -4.43
CA GLY A 66 -7.67 -6.50 -3.91
C GLY A 66 -7.44 -5.82 -2.57
N ALA A 67 -8.06 -6.32 -1.49
CA ALA A 67 -7.50 -6.30 -0.13
C ALA A 67 -8.50 -6.91 0.86
N LEU A 68 -8.48 -8.23 1.02
CA LEU A 68 -8.87 -8.88 2.27
C LEU A 68 -7.72 -9.80 2.68
N GLY A 69 -6.92 -9.28 3.61
CA GLY A 69 -5.84 -9.97 4.29
C GLY A 69 -5.23 -8.98 5.28
N ALA A 70 -5.67 -9.04 6.54
CA ALA A 70 -5.34 -8.08 7.58
C ALA A 70 -3.84 -7.88 7.80
N SER A 71 -3.35 -6.63 7.66
CA SER A 71 -2.20 -5.97 8.31
C SER A 71 -1.99 -4.56 7.67
N PRO A 72 -1.26 -3.61 8.29
CA PRO A 72 -1.46 -2.15 8.16
C PRO A 72 -1.18 -1.61 6.74
N PRO A 73 -1.61 -0.38 6.39
CA PRO A 73 -1.59 0.09 5.01
C PRO A 73 -0.15 0.40 4.58
N ALA A 74 0.44 -0.46 3.77
CA ALA A 74 1.51 -0.09 2.86
C ALA A 74 0.91 -0.02 1.46
N ALA A 75 0.86 1.22 0.95
CA ALA A 75 0.62 1.64 -0.43
C ALA A 75 0.41 0.53 -1.48
N GLY A 76 -0.86 0.23 -1.79
CA GLY A 76 -1.23 -0.47 -3.03
C GLY A 76 -1.31 0.52 -4.20
N GLY A 77 -0.15 1.02 -4.64
CA GLY A 77 -0.02 1.69 -5.93
C GLY A 77 0.11 0.63 -7.02
N SER A 78 -0.85 0.57 -7.96
CA SER A 78 -0.55 -0.03 -9.27
C SER A 78 0.58 0.77 -9.94
N PRO A 79 1.49 0.13 -10.68
CA PRO A 79 2.79 0.69 -10.99
C PRO A 79 2.66 1.75 -12.07
N ALA A 80 2.80 3.02 -11.71
CA ALA A 80 3.26 4.04 -12.65
C ALA A 80 4.78 4.26 -12.54
N ALA A 81 5.44 3.61 -11.57
CA ALA A 81 6.87 3.65 -11.36
C ALA A 81 7.43 2.21 -11.35
N PRO A 82 8.51 1.93 -12.09
CA PRO A 82 9.26 0.69 -11.94
C PRO A 82 9.77 0.55 -10.50
N LEU A 83 9.70 -0.65 -9.94
CA LEU A 83 10.21 -0.96 -8.61
C LEU A 83 11.74 -1.10 -8.64
N ASP A 84 12.45 -0.30 -7.83
CA ASP A 84 13.90 -0.39 -7.67
C ASP A 84 14.31 -1.65 -6.92
N LEU A 85 15.04 -2.57 -7.56
CA LEU A 85 15.56 -3.80 -6.95
C LEU A 85 16.52 -3.50 -5.79
N ASN A 86 17.28 -2.41 -5.91
CA ASN A 86 18.24 -1.99 -4.91
C ASN A 86 17.60 -1.44 -3.62
N THR A 87 16.41 -0.84 -3.69
CA THR A 87 15.73 -0.27 -2.52
C THR A 87 14.47 -1.04 -2.11
N ALA A 88 13.99 -1.95 -2.95
CA ALA A 88 12.79 -2.73 -2.67
C ALA A 88 12.92 -3.54 -1.39
N THR A 89 11.81 -3.62 -0.67
CA THR A 89 11.59 -4.46 0.50
C THR A 89 11.09 -5.84 0.11
N ALA A 90 11.16 -6.80 1.03
CA ALA A 90 10.67 -8.16 0.80
C ALA A 90 9.19 -8.19 0.36
N ALA A 91 8.37 -7.30 0.93
CA ALA A 91 6.95 -7.20 0.61
C ALA A 91 6.71 -6.62 -0.80
N GLU A 92 7.52 -5.66 -1.24
CA GLU A 92 7.41 -5.10 -2.59
C GLU A 92 7.88 -6.10 -3.65
N LEU A 93 8.93 -6.86 -3.36
CA LEU A 93 9.38 -7.94 -4.23
C LEU A 93 8.36 -9.08 -4.30
N ASP A 94 7.72 -9.43 -3.18
CA ASP A 94 6.64 -10.44 -3.11
C ASP A 94 5.39 -10.01 -3.89
N ALA A 95 5.14 -8.70 -4.03
CA ALA A 95 4.05 -8.19 -4.85
C ALA A 95 4.28 -8.38 -6.36
N LEU A 96 5.47 -8.78 -6.79
CA LEU A 96 5.80 -8.98 -8.21
C LEU A 96 5.25 -10.32 -8.73
N PRO A 97 4.76 -10.37 -9.98
CA PRO A 97 4.20 -11.58 -10.56
C PRO A 97 5.25 -12.70 -10.63
N GLY A 98 4.98 -13.80 -9.92
CA GLY A 98 5.85 -14.98 -9.92
C GLY A 98 7.05 -14.91 -8.97
N ILE A 99 7.16 -13.85 -8.16
CA ILE A 99 8.04 -13.76 -6.99
C ILE A 99 7.19 -14.04 -5.76
N GLY A 100 7.58 -15.05 -4.97
CA GLY A 100 6.96 -15.31 -3.67
C GLY A 100 7.94 -14.98 -2.54
N PRO A 101 7.54 -15.18 -1.28
CA PRO A 101 8.29 -14.70 -0.12
C PRO A 101 9.68 -15.34 -0.02
N ALA A 102 9.80 -16.61 -0.43
CA ALA A 102 11.08 -17.33 -0.47
C ALA A 102 12.03 -16.78 -1.54
N THR A 103 11.50 -16.27 -2.66
CA THR A 103 12.31 -15.68 -3.73
C THR A 103 12.66 -14.23 -3.41
N ALA A 104 11.70 -13.46 -2.88
CA ALA A 104 11.92 -12.10 -2.41
C ALA A 104 13.06 -12.04 -1.39
N GLN A 105 13.07 -12.95 -0.42
CA GLN A 105 14.14 -13.01 0.58
C GLN A 105 15.52 -13.27 -0.05
N LYS A 106 15.59 -14.19 -1.03
CA LYS A 106 16.85 -14.49 -1.73
C LYS A 106 17.38 -13.32 -2.54
N ILE A 107 16.50 -12.48 -3.11
CA ILE A 107 16.92 -11.25 -3.80
C ILE A 107 17.61 -10.31 -2.81
N LEU A 108 17.05 -10.16 -1.60
CA LEU A 108 17.63 -9.33 -0.53
C LEU A 108 18.97 -9.90 -0.03
N ASP A 109 19.05 -11.21 0.16
CA ASP A 109 20.27 -11.90 0.57
C ASP A 109 21.37 -11.76 -0.51
N TYR A 110 21.00 -11.92 -1.79
CA TYR A 110 21.90 -11.72 -2.91
C TYR A 110 22.43 -10.29 -2.95
N ARG A 111 21.55 -9.29 -2.76
CA ARG A 111 21.93 -7.87 -2.69
C ARG A 111 22.91 -7.59 -1.54
N GLN A 112 22.73 -8.22 -0.39
CA GLN A 112 23.66 -8.08 0.73
C GLN A 112 25.02 -8.76 0.48
N ALA A 113 25.04 -9.91 -0.19
CA ALA A 113 26.25 -10.69 -0.41
C ALA A 113 27.08 -10.22 -1.61
N HIS A 114 26.41 -9.79 -2.70
CA HIS A 114 27.04 -9.43 -3.97
C HIS A 114 27.06 -7.93 -4.24
N GLY A 115 26.28 -7.14 -3.48
CA GLY A 115 26.13 -5.70 -3.68
C GLY A 115 24.88 -5.34 -4.48
N PRO A 116 24.73 -4.06 -4.88
CA PRO A 116 23.57 -3.60 -5.62
C PRO A 116 23.48 -4.28 -7.01
N PHE A 117 22.25 -4.52 -7.47
CA PHE A 117 21.98 -4.95 -8.84
C PHE A 117 22.28 -3.80 -9.80
N HIS A 118 23.08 -4.05 -10.84
CA HIS A 118 23.33 -3.09 -11.91
C HIS A 118 22.39 -3.29 -13.10
N SER A 119 21.80 -4.48 -13.22
CA SER A 119 20.86 -4.81 -14.30
C SER A 119 19.83 -5.85 -13.84
N VAL A 120 18.68 -5.88 -14.50
CA VAL A 120 17.58 -6.81 -14.16
C VAL A 120 17.99 -8.27 -14.44
N GLU A 121 18.93 -8.48 -15.37
CA GLU A 121 19.50 -9.79 -15.72
C GLU A 121 20.23 -10.47 -14.56
N GLU A 122 20.78 -9.70 -13.61
CA GLU A 122 21.46 -10.26 -12.44
C GLU A 122 20.51 -11.02 -11.52
N LEU A 123 19.19 -10.81 -11.64
CA LEU A 123 18.21 -11.65 -10.97
C LEU A 123 18.29 -13.12 -11.41
N ASP A 124 18.86 -13.44 -12.58
CA ASP A 124 19.09 -14.83 -13.02
C ASP A 124 20.05 -15.59 -12.08
N ALA A 125 20.98 -14.87 -11.45
CA ALA A 125 21.89 -15.45 -10.46
C ALA A 125 21.16 -15.82 -9.14
N VAL A 126 19.93 -15.33 -8.93
CA VAL A 126 19.14 -15.61 -7.73
C VAL A 126 18.40 -16.94 -7.89
N PRO A 127 18.68 -17.95 -7.05
CA PRO A 127 18.10 -19.28 -7.20
C PRO A 127 16.59 -19.29 -7.01
N GLY A 128 15.85 -19.56 -8.10
CA GLY A 128 14.39 -19.55 -8.13
C GLY A 128 13.82 -18.45 -9.03
N ILE A 129 14.65 -17.54 -9.49
CA ILE A 129 14.34 -16.67 -10.63
C ILE A 129 14.91 -17.33 -11.87
N GLY A 130 14.15 -17.31 -12.95
CA GLY A 130 14.59 -17.84 -14.23
C GLY A 130 14.15 -16.91 -15.36
N PRO A 131 14.54 -17.20 -16.61
CA PRO A 131 14.37 -16.29 -17.74
C PRO A 131 12.90 -15.88 -17.97
N SER A 132 11.95 -16.80 -17.74
CA SER A 132 10.51 -16.51 -17.85
C SER A 132 10.04 -15.48 -16.82
N ARG A 133 10.60 -15.48 -15.62
CA ARG A 133 10.27 -14.51 -14.56
C ARG A 133 10.92 -13.16 -14.88
N ILE A 134 12.20 -13.15 -15.25
CA ILE A 134 12.93 -11.93 -15.63
C ILE A 134 12.22 -11.19 -16.76
N ALA A 135 11.69 -11.91 -17.76
CA ALA A 135 10.93 -11.32 -18.85
C ALA A 135 9.65 -10.60 -18.37
N GLN A 136 8.97 -11.12 -17.34
CA GLN A 136 7.80 -10.48 -16.73
C GLN A 136 8.18 -9.27 -15.86
N LEU A 137 9.35 -9.33 -15.22
CA LEU A 137 9.83 -8.29 -14.32
C LEU A 137 10.48 -7.12 -15.05
N ARG A 138 11.09 -7.32 -16.21
CA ARG A 138 11.82 -6.29 -16.98
C ARG A 138 11.04 -5.00 -17.25
N GLY A 139 9.71 -5.05 -17.30
CA GLY A 139 8.86 -3.86 -17.47
C GLY A 139 8.32 -3.26 -16.16
N LEU A 140 8.58 -3.92 -15.04
CA LEU A 140 8.05 -3.61 -13.71
C LEU A 140 9.14 -3.23 -12.71
N VAL A 141 10.41 -3.58 -12.98
CA VAL A 141 11.53 -3.32 -12.06
C VAL A 141 12.67 -2.59 -12.76
N ILE A 142 13.43 -1.83 -11.99
CA ILE A 142 14.68 -1.18 -12.38
C ILE A 142 15.78 -1.57 -11.39
N PRO A 143 17.06 -1.59 -11.80
CA PRO A 143 18.18 -1.86 -10.91
C PRO A 143 18.26 -0.82 -9.78
#